data_AF-A0A1F8TUN2-F1
#
_entry.id   AF-A0A1F8TUN2-F1
#
_cell.length_a   1.000
_cell.length_b   1.000
_cell.length_c   1.000
_cell.angle_alpha   90.00
_cell.angle_beta   90.00
_cell.angle_gamma   90.00
#
_symmetry.space_group_name_H-M   'P 1'
#
loop_
_entity.id
_entity.type
_entity.pdbx_description
1 polymer ?
#
loop_
_entity_poly.entity_id
_entity_poly.type
_entity_poly.pdbx_seq_one_letter_code
_entity_poly.pdbx_strand_id
1 'polypeptide(L)'
;MARRLGLGLFKKFILADSLALMALNAQNSSQVQSSGWAWVLLYAYTLQIFLDFSGYTDIAIGMARMVGIRLPENFDRPYLRPNLTQFWNNWHMTLTQWFRAYLFNPLTRALRTRKFPIWSVIFITQFLTMGLIGAWHGLTANFVLWGLWHGLGLFIHNRWLNATRARVTDWATTPLRQKALNALGIFLTFHYAALGWVWFVLPTPALAVQFFARLFGI
;
A
#
# COMPACT_ATOMS: atom_id res chain seq x y z
N MET A 1 4.22 17.25 22.24
CA MET A 1 4.55 17.84 20.92
C MET A 1 5.98 17.49 20.52
N ALA A 2 6.99 17.83 21.34
CA ALA A 2 8.40 17.50 21.10
C ALA A 2 8.68 16.02 20.81
N ARG A 3 8.06 15.08 21.56
CA ARG A 3 8.22 13.62 21.33
C ARG A 3 7.90 13.20 19.90
N ARG A 4 6.81 13.73 19.32
CA ARG A 4 6.38 13.35 17.97
C ARG A 4 7.35 13.88 16.92
N LEU A 5 7.77 15.13 17.08
CA LEU A 5 8.74 15.75 16.18
C LEU A 5 10.09 15.00 16.22
N GLY A 6 10.58 14.66 17.42
CA GLY A 6 11.81 13.85 17.57
C GLY A 6 11.70 12.47 16.93
N LEU A 7 10.57 11.77 17.12
CA LEU A 7 10.32 10.48 16.45
C LEU A 7 10.26 10.62 14.92
N GLY A 8 9.65 11.69 14.41
CA GLY A 8 9.57 11.96 12.99
C GLY A 8 10.95 12.21 12.37
N LEU A 9 11.78 13.02 13.04
CA LEU A 9 13.17 13.27 12.65
C LEU A 9 13.99 11.97 12.62
N PHE A 10 13.87 11.15 13.68
CA PHE A 10 14.57 9.86 13.76
C PHE A 10 14.14 8.89 12.65
N LYS A 11 12.83 8.75 12.39
CA LYS A 11 12.32 7.88 11.31
C LYS A 11 12.84 8.32 9.95
N LYS A 12 12.77 9.62 9.65
CA LYS A 12 13.12 10.17 8.35
C LYS A 12 14.63 10.15 8.12
N PHE A 13 15.38 10.86 8.96
CA PHE A 13 16.80 11.14 8.71
C PHE A 13 17.75 10.04 9.16
N ILE A 14 17.32 9.13 10.05
CA ILE A 14 18.17 8.04 10.51
C ILE A 14 17.72 6.73 9.89
N LEU A 15 16.47 6.30 10.11
CA LEU A 15 16.05 4.98 9.65
C LEU A 15 15.83 4.93 8.13
N ALA A 16 15.09 5.89 7.56
CA ALA A 16 14.78 5.86 6.14
C ALA A 16 16.03 6.12 5.28
N ASP A 17 16.86 7.12 5.64
CA ASP A 17 18.10 7.41 4.91
C ASP A 17 19.10 6.24 4.98
N SER A 18 19.19 5.53 6.11
CA SER A 18 20.03 4.32 6.22
C SER A 18 19.52 3.19 5.32
N LEU A 19 18.19 2.97 5.27
CA LEU A 19 17.59 1.97 4.40
C LEU A 19 17.73 2.33 2.92
N ALA A 20 17.70 3.63 2.57
CA ALA A 20 17.80 4.10 1.20
C ALA A 20 19.09 3.63 0.49
N LEU A 21 20.17 3.40 1.23
CA LEU A 21 21.44 2.89 0.70
C LEU A 21 21.31 1.50 0.06
N MET A 22 20.45 0.65 0.64
CA MET A 22 20.20 -0.73 0.16
C MET A 22 18.78 -0.93 -0.36
N ALA A 23 17.96 0.12 -0.42
CA ALA A 23 16.61 0.02 -0.92
C ALA A 23 16.62 -0.27 -2.43
N LEU A 24 15.60 -0.98 -2.91
CA LEU A 24 15.35 -1.13 -4.34
C LEU A 24 15.29 0.26 -5.00
N ASN A 25 16.09 0.44 -6.05
CA ASN A 25 16.08 1.59 -6.94
C ASN A 25 16.63 1.14 -8.31
N ALA A 26 16.65 2.03 -9.30
CA ALA A 26 17.10 1.68 -10.66
C ALA A 26 18.52 1.09 -10.69
N GLN A 27 19.46 1.65 -9.91
CA GLN A 27 20.85 1.17 -9.85
C GLN A 27 20.95 -0.18 -9.12
N ASN A 28 20.38 -0.30 -7.92
CA ASN A 28 20.44 -1.54 -7.14
C ASN A 28 19.73 -2.70 -7.87
N SER A 29 18.67 -2.39 -8.64
CA SER A 29 17.93 -3.39 -9.43
C SER A 29 18.75 -3.98 -10.59
N SER A 30 19.71 -3.23 -11.15
CA SER A 30 20.56 -3.71 -12.25
C SER A 30 21.80 -4.43 -11.75
N GLN A 31 22.27 -4.11 -10.54
CA GLN A 31 23.45 -4.72 -9.93
C GLN A 31 23.13 -6.06 -9.26
N VAL A 32 21.94 -6.24 -8.70
CA VAL A 32 21.57 -7.45 -7.96
C VAL A 32 21.44 -8.67 -8.89
N GLN A 33 22.14 -9.75 -8.54
CA GLN A 33 22.12 -11.02 -9.30
C GLN A 33 21.42 -12.16 -8.54
N SER A 34 21.40 -12.10 -7.21
CA SER A 34 20.80 -13.14 -6.37
C SER A 34 19.34 -12.82 -6.03
N SER A 35 18.44 -13.79 -6.20
CA SER A 35 17.03 -13.70 -5.81
C SER A 35 16.84 -13.33 -4.34
N GLY A 36 17.62 -13.93 -3.43
CA GLY A 36 17.55 -13.62 -2.00
C GLY A 36 17.85 -12.15 -1.71
N TRP A 37 18.90 -11.60 -2.34
CA TRP A 37 19.22 -10.18 -2.22
C TRP A 37 18.17 -9.28 -2.89
N ALA A 38 17.55 -9.71 -4.00
CA ALA A 38 16.47 -8.95 -4.63
C ALA A 38 15.27 -8.76 -3.69
N TRP A 39 14.90 -9.79 -2.90
CA TRP A 39 13.89 -9.66 -1.85
C TRP A 39 14.31 -8.71 -0.74
N VAL A 40 15.59 -8.75 -0.31
CA VAL A 40 16.12 -7.80 0.68
C VAL A 40 15.99 -6.36 0.20
N LEU A 41 16.38 -6.06 -1.05
CA LEU A 41 16.23 -4.72 -1.64
C LEU A 41 14.76 -4.27 -1.63
N LEU A 42 13.84 -5.16 -2.00
CA LEU A 42 12.41 -4.86 -2.05
C LEU A 42 11.83 -4.55 -0.66
N TYR A 43 12.17 -5.35 0.34
CA TYR A 43 11.71 -5.11 1.71
C TYR A 43 12.37 -3.88 2.32
N ALA A 44 13.65 -3.63 2.02
CA ALA A 44 14.33 -2.40 2.41
C ALA A 44 13.60 -1.18 1.84
N TYR A 45 13.23 -1.19 0.55
CA TYR A 45 12.42 -0.11 -0.05
C TYR A 45 11.04 0.01 0.60
N THR A 46 10.35 -1.12 0.83
CA THR A 46 9.04 -1.15 1.48
C THR A 46 9.06 -0.47 2.86
N LEU A 47 10.09 -0.74 3.66
CA LEU A 47 10.26 -0.10 4.96
C LEU A 47 10.71 1.37 4.80
N GLN A 48 11.61 1.65 3.88
CA GLN A 48 12.12 2.99 3.60
C GLN A 48 10.99 3.96 3.24
N ILE A 49 10.14 3.61 2.26
CA ILE A 49 9.04 4.49 1.82
C ILE A 49 8.07 4.79 2.98
N PHE A 50 7.79 3.80 3.82
CA PHE A 50 6.95 4.00 4.99
C PHE A 50 7.60 4.90 6.04
N LEU A 51 8.87 4.66 6.35
CA LEU A 51 9.59 5.42 7.38
C LEU A 51 9.84 6.86 6.95
N ASP A 52 10.19 7.09 5.68
CA ASP A 52 10.38 8.43 5.14
C ASP A 52 9.07 9.23 5.19
N PHE A 53 7.98 8.64 4.70
CA PHE A 53 6.71 9.36 4.60
C PHE A 53 6.00 9.50 5.95
N SER A 54 6.02 8.44 6.79
CA SER A 54 5.49 8.54 8.16
C SER A 54 6.34 9.48 9.03
N GLY A 55 7.66 9.51 8.85
CA GLY A 55 8.54 10.47 9.51
C GLY A 55 8.24 11.91 9.10
N TYR A 56 8.11 12.17 7.79
CA TYR A 56 7.70 13.48 7.28
C TYR A 56 6.36 13.95 7.86
N THR A 57 5.34 13.09 7.85
CA THR A 57 4.02 13.44 8.40
C THR A 57 4.05 13.63 9.91
N ASP A 58 4.88 12.89 10.65
CA ASP A 58 5.09 13.12 12.09
C ASP A 58 5.72 14.48 12.38
N ILE A 59 6.69 14.91 11.57
CA ILE A 59 7.29 16.25 11.64
C ILE A 59 6.23 17.31 11.34
N ALA A 60 5.48 17.18 10.24
CA ALA A 60 4.43 18.11 9.84
C ALA A 60 3.33 18.27 10.92
N ILE A 61 2.82 17.16 11.45
CA ILE A 61 1.83 17.17 12.54
C ILE A 61 2.44 17.74 13.82
N GLY A 62 3.71 17.43 14.11
CA GLY A 62 4.45 17.98 15.25
C GLY A 62 4.53 19.50 15.20
N MET A 63 4.92 20.06 14.05
CA MET A 63 5.04 21.51 13.82
C MET A 63 3.67 22.20 13.83
N ALA A 64 2.68 21.64 13.13
CA ALA A 64 1.33 22.21 13.10
C ALA A 64 0.72 22.35 14.50
N ARG A 65 0.94 21.35 15.36
CA ARG A 65 0.47 21.38 16.76
C ARG A 65 1.15 22.49 17.58
N MET A 66 2.37 22.92 17.24
CA MET A 66 3.05 24.03 17.93
C MET A 66 2.39 25.39 17.63
N VAL A 67 1.82 25.56 16.44
CA VAL A 67 1.10 26.77 16.03
C VAL A 67 -0.42 26.66 16.22
N GLY A 68 -0.89 25.69 17.01
CA GLY A 68 -2.31 25.51 17.34
C GLY A 68 -3.16 24.81 16.28
N ILE A 69 -2.57 24.31 15.18
CA ILE A 69 -3.28 23.64 14.09
C ILE A 69 -3.29 22.11 14.31
N ARG A 70 -4.48 21.49 14.19
CA ARG A 70 -4.64 20.04 14.31
C ARG A 70 -4.75 19.40 12.93
N LEU A 71 -3.64 18.85 12.43
CA LEU A 71 -3.63 18.05 11.21
C LEU A 71 -4.08 16.60 11.47
N PRO A 72 -4.76 15.95 10.50
CA PRO A 72 -5.17 14.56 10.59
C PRO A 72 -3.97 13.59 10.50
N GLU A 73 -4.15 12.39 11.06
CA GLU A 73 -3.18 11.29 10.93
C GLU A 73 -3.14 10.74 9.51
N ASN A 74 -1.95 10.35 9.05
CA ASN A 74 -1.77 9.82 7.71
C ASN A 74 -1.42 8.31 7.68
N PHE A 75 -0.95 7.75 8.80
CA PHE A 75 -0.53 6.34 8.88
C PHE A 75 -0.90 5.73 10.24
N ASP A 76 -1.44 4.51 10.23
CA ASP A 76 -1.63 3.71 11.44
C ASP A 76 -1.32 2.22 11.19
N ARG A 77 -0.04 1.86 11.37
CA ARG A 77 0.50 0.49 11.25
C ARG A 77 0.00 -0.25 9.99
N PRO A 78 0.14 0.33 8.78
CA PRO A 78 -0.45 -0.22 7.56
C PRO A 78 0.04 -1.64 7.24
N TYR A 79 1.33 -1.92 7.46
CA TYR A 79 1.93 -3.22 7.19
C TYR A 79 1.55 -4.32 8.18
N LEU A 80 0.83 -3.99 9.25
CA LEU A 80 0.27 -4.97 10.20
C LEU A 80 -1.22 -5.22 9.96
N ARG A 81 -1.77 -4.79 8.82
CA ARG A 81 -3.18 -4.96 8.49
C ARG A 81 -3.40 -6.28 7.73
N PRO A 82 -4.40 -7.09 8.13
CA PRO A 82 -4.61 -8.44 7.59
C PRO A 82 -5.27 -8.50 6.22
N ASN A 83 -5.68 -7.36 5.65
CA ASN A 83 -6.23 -7.30 4.31
C ASN A 83 -6.01 -5.93 3.67
N LEU A 84 -6.13 -5.89 2.34
CA LEU A 84 -5.85 -4.70 1.53
C LEU A 84 -6.80 -3.53 1.83
N THR A 85 -8.05 -3.78 2.18
CA THR A 85 -8.98 -2.70 2.56
C THR A 85 -8.53 -2.03 3.86
N GLN A 86 -8.13 -2.82 4.86
CA GLN A 86 -7.56 -2.29 6.09
C GLN A 86 -6.20 -1.63 5.84
N PHE A 87 -5.34 -2.18 4.98
CA PHE A 87 -4.08 -1.54 4.58
C PHE A 87 -4.33 -0.11 4.06
N TRP A 88 -5.21 0.05 3.06
CA TRP A 88 -5.51 1.37 2.47
C TRP A 88 -6.22 2.32 3.44
N ASN A 89 -7.00 1.82 4.39
CA ASN A 89 -7.55 2.64 5.47
C ASN A 89 -6.49 3.17 6.45
N ASN A 90 -5.26 2.68 6.38
CA ASN A 90 -4.18 2.97 7.31
C ASN A 90 -2.88 3.42 6.63
N TRP A 91 -2.88 3.48 5.30
CA TRP A 91 -1.80 3.98 4.45
C TRP A 91 -2.27 5.26 3.77
N HIS A 92 -1.48 6.34 3.91
CA HIS A 92 -1.78 7.65 3.35
C HIS A 92 -3.26 8.04 3.53
N MET A 93 -3.73 7.98 4.78
CA MET A 93 -5.15 8.04 5.13
C MET A 93 -5.85 9.29 4.61
N THR A 94 -5.17 10.43 4.57
CA THR A 94 -5.75 11.69 4.09
C THR A 94 -6.02 11.65 2.59
N LEU A 95 -5.07 11.14 1.80
CA LEU A 95 -5.24 10.92 0.35
C LEU A 95 -6.35 9.90 0.09
N THR A 96 -6.31 8.77 0.79
CA THR A 96 -7.34 7.72 0.66
C THR A 96 -8.73 8.26 0.97
N GLN A 97 -8.88 9.06 2.02
CA GLN A 97 -10.15 9.69 2.37
C GLN A 97 -10.61 10.71 1.33
N TRP A 98 -9.68 11.51 0.78
CA TRP A 98 -9.99 12.46 -0.28
C TRP A 98 -10.54 11.74 -1.52
N PHE A 99 -9.82 10.74 -2.03
CA PHE A 99 -10.29 9.94 -3.17
C PHE A 99 -11.59 9.19 -2.87
N ARG A 100 -11.77 8.73 -1.62
CA ARG A 100 -13.03 8.09 -1.21
C ARG A 100 -14.21 9.06 -1.30
N ALA A 101 -14.04 10.27 -0.77
CA ALA A 101 -15.10 11.28 -0.69
C ALA A 101 -15.45 11.87 -2.05
N TYR A 102 -14.43 12.18 -2.86
CA TYR A 102 -14.62 12.96 -4.10
C TYR A 102 -14.71 12.11 -5.37
N LEU A 103 -14.23 10.87 -5.36
CA LEU A 103 -14.28 10.00 -6.54
C LEU A 103 -15.04 8.70 -6.27
N PHE A 104 -14.55 7.86 -5.35
CA PHE A 104 -15.06 6.50 -5.17
C PHE A 104 -16.55 6.47 -4.81
N ASN A 105 -16.97 7.24 -3.80
CA ASN A 105 -18.36 7.27 -3.33
C ASN A 105 -19.32 7.87 -4.38
N PRO A 106 -19.05 9.07 -4.96
CA PRO A 106 -19.89 9.62 -6.01
C PRO A 106 -20.02 8.69 -7.22
N LEU A 107 -18.90 8.11 -7.69
CA LEU A 107 -18.88 7.19 -8.83
C LEU A 107 -19.68 5.92 -8.53
N THR A 108 -19.49 5.32 -7.35
CA THR A 108 -20.24 4.12 -6.93
C THR A 108 -21.75 4.41 -6.91
N ARG A 109 -22.16 5.57 -6.37
CA ARG A 109 -23.57 5.97 -6.34
C ARG A 109 -24.14 6.14 -7.75
N ALA A 110 -23.41 6.82 -8.64
CA ALA A 110 -23.83 7.04 -10.02
C ALA A 110 -23.92 5.75 -10.85
N LEU A 111 -23.04 4.77 -10.62
CA LEU A 111 -23.09 3.49 -11.32
C LEU A 111 -24.21 2.58 -10.80
N ARG A 112 -24.52 2.63 -9.49
CA ARG A 112 -25.61 1.84 -8.91
C ARG A 112 -26.99 2.25 -9.41
N THR A 113 -27.21 3.51 -9.76
CA THR A 113 -28.49 3.97 -10.33
C THR A 113 -28.73 3.47 -11.76
N ARG A 114 -27.66 3.07 -12.47
CA ARG A 114 -27.72 2.59 -13.86
C ARG A 114 -27.94 1.08 -14.00
N LYS A 115 -28.37 0.39 -12.93
CA LYS A 115 -28.65 -1.07 -12.91
C LYS A 115 -27.48 -1.98 -13.36
N PHE A 116 -26.23 -1.52 -13.26
CA PHE A 116 -25.07 -2.39 -13.48
C PHE A 116 -25.02 -3.53 -12.44
N PRO A 117 -24.52 -4.73 -12.79
CA PRO A 117 -24.23 -5.76 -11.81
C PRO A 117 -23.27 -5.23 -10.73
N ILE A 118 -23.53 -5.58 -9.47
CA ILE A 118 -22.75 -5.10 -8.31
C ILE A 118 -21.25 -5.40 -8.46
N TRP A 119 -20.92 -6.55 -9.05
CA TRP A 119 -19.54 -6.96 -9.22
C TRP A 119 -18.80 -6.03 -10.18
N SER A 120 -19.44 -5.59 -11.26
CA SER A 120 -18.90 -4.65 -12.26
C SER A 120 -18.76 -3.24 -11.68
N VAL A 121 -19.73 -2.78 -10.87
CA VAL A 121 -19.62 -1.49 -10.17
C VAL A 121 -18.36 -1.46 -9.30
N ILE A 122 -18.13 -2.52 -8.51
CA ILE A 122 -16.96 -2.63 -7.63
C ILE A 122 -15.66 -2.70 -8.43
N PHE A 123 -15.64 -3.44 -9.55
CA PHE A 123 -14.49 -3.51 -10.45
C PHE A 123 -14.12 -2.10 -10.95
N ILE A 124 -15.08 -1.42 -11.58
CA ILE A 124 -14.87 -0.10 -12.18
C ILE A 124 -14.42 0.91 -11.12
N THR A 125 -15.08 0.96 -9.97
CA THR A 125 -14.76 1.97 -8.95
C THR A 125 -13.40 1.75 -8.32
N GLN A 126 -13.01 0.50 -8.04
CA GLN A 126 -11.69 0.18 -7.47
C GLN A 126 -10.56 0.44 -8.47
N PHE A 127 -10.70 -0.02 -9.72
CA PHE A 127 -9.67 0.17 -10.74
C PHE A 127 -9.51 1.64 -11.13
N LEU A 128 -10.61 2.38 -11.34
CA LEU A 128 -10.52 3.81 -11.66
C LEU A 128 -9.97 4.61 -10.50
N THR A 129 -10.41 4.33 -9.25
CA THR A 129 -9.91 5.06 -8.09
C THR A 129 -8.43 4.80 -7.87
N MET A 130 -7.99 3.55 -7.89
CA MET A 130 -6.58 3.22 -7.67
C MET A 130 -5.69 3.63 -8.84
N GLY A 131 -6.17 3.50 -10.08
CA GLY A 131 -5.48 4.01 -11.26
C GLY A 131 -5.28 5.52 -11.22
N LEU A 132 -6.26 6.29 -10.77
CA LEU A 132 -6.14 7.73 -10.59
C LEU A 132 -5.25 8.12 -9.40
N ILE A 133 -5.28 7.35 -8.30
CA ILE A 133 -4.29 7.51 -7.21
C ILE A 133 -2.87 7.25 -7.75
N GLY A 134 -2.68 6.24 -8.59
CA GLY A 134 -1.43 6.00 -9.31
C GLY A 134 -1.04 7.20 -10.16
N ALA A 135 -1.90 7.64 -11.07
CA ALA A 135 -1.64 8.78 -11.94
C ALA A 135 -1.35 10.09 -11.18
N TRP A 136 -1.91 10.26 -9.97
CA TRP A 136 -1.60 11.39 -9.09
C TRP A 136 -0.14 11.42 -8.61
N HIS A 137 0.51 10.25 -8.49
CA HIS A 137 1.94 10.17 -8.17
C HIS A 137 2.85 10.48 -9.36
N GLY A 138 2.38 10.29 -10.60
CA GLY A 138 3.10 10.66 -11.82
C GLY A 138 2.48 10.09 -13.09
N LEU A 139 2.90 10.63 -14.24
CA LEU A 139 2.33 10.31 -15.55
C LEU A 139 3.00 9.11 -16.26
N THR A 140 3.92 8.41 -15.61
CA THR A 140 4.56 7.22 -16.19
C THR A 140 3.60 6.02 -16.13
N ALA A 141 3.74 5.09 -17.08
CA ALA A 141 2.93 3.87 -17.11
C ALA A 141 3.06 3.06 -15.80
N ASN A 142 4.21 3.12 -15.15
CA ASN A 142 4.50 2.43 -13.89
C ASN A 142 3.59 2.83 -12.73
N PHE A 143 3.31 4.13 -12.57
CA PHE A 143 2.40 4.58 -11.53
C PHE A 143 0.96 4.12 -11.79
N VAL A 144 0.53 4.13 -13.06
CA VAL A 144 -0.77 3.58 -13.44
C VAL A 144 -0.82 2.07 -13.17
N LEU A 145 0.21 1.32 -13.55
CA LEU A 145 0.32 -0.12 -13.27
C LEU A 145 0.31 -0.42 -11.77
N TRP A 146 0.98 0.39 -10.96
CA TRP A 146 0.91 0.30 -9.49
C TRP A 146 -0.51 0.54 -8.97
N GLY A 147 -1.22 1.53 -9.52
CA GLY A 147 -2.63 1.77 -9.20
C GLY A 147 -3.52 0.58 -9.58
N LEU A 148 -3.37 0.07 -10.79
CA LEU A 148 -4.12 -1.09 -11.29
C LEU A 148 -3.81 -2.36 -10.49
N TRP A 149 -2.56 -2.54 -10.04
CA TRP A 149 -2.17 -3.60 -9.10
C TRP A 149 -3.04 -3.51 -7.85
N HIS A 150 -3.06 -2.39 -7.13
CA HIS A 150 -3.90 -2.26 -5.93
C HIS A 150 -5.40 -2.38 -6.21
N GLY A 151 -5.88 -1.90 -7.36
CA GLY A 151 -7.25 -2.11 -7.82
C GLY A 151 -7.61 -3.59 -7.96
N LEU A 152 -6.74 -4.37 -8.59
CA LEU A 152 -6.90 -5.83 -8.74
C LEU A 152 -6.94 -6.53 -7.38
N GLY A 153 -6.01 -6.19 -6.48
CA GLY A 153 -5.96 -6.79 -5.15
C GLY A 153 -7.22 -6.53 -4.33
N LEU A 154 -7.71 -5.28 -4.34
CA LEU A 154 -8.96 -4.92 -3.66
C LEU A 154 -10.18 -5.63 -4.27
N PHE A 155 -10.19 -5.84 -5.58
CA PHE A 155 -11.25 -6.56 -6.27
C PHE A 155 -11.26 -8.05 -5.91
N ILE A 156 -10.10 -8.71 -6.02
CA ILE A 156 -9.93 -10.12 -5.64
C ILE A 156 -10.33 -10.32 -4.18
N HIS A 157 -9.83 -9.46 -3.27
CA HIS A 157 -10.18 -9.54 -1.86
C HIS A 157 -11.69 -9.42 -1.63
N ASN A 158 -12.36 -8.50 -2.34
CA ASN A 158 -13.82 -8.37 -2.24
C ASN A 158 -14.56 -9.62 -2.76
N ARG A 159 -14.13 -10.18 -3.89
CA ARG A 159 -14.72 -11.42 -4.44
C ARG A 159 -14.51 -12.61 -3.49
N TRP A 160 -13.30 -12.74 -2.95
CA TRP A 160 -12.97 -13.78 -1.99
C TRP A 160 -13.82 -13.67 -0.72
N LEU A 161 -13.97 -12.47 -0.14
CA LEU A 161 -14.83 -12.27 1.03
C LEU A 161 -16.29 -12.63 0.74
N ASN A 162 -16.82 -12.25 -0.42
CA ASN A 162 -18.20 -12.60 -0.79
C ASN A 162 -18.39 -14.11 -0.95
N ALA A 163 -17.43 -14.82 -1.56
CA ALA A 163 -17.50 -16.25 -1.80
C ALA A 163 -17.26 -17.09 -0.53
N THR A 164 -16.47 -16.58 0.41
CA THR A 164 -16.04 -17.32 1.61
C THR A 164 -16.75 -16.89 2.88
N ARG A 165 -17.66 -15.90 2.82
CA ARG A 165 -18.32 -15.29 3.98
C ARG A 165 -18.88 -16.30 4.99
N ALA A 166 -19.55 -17.36 4.51
CA ALA A 166 -20.12 -18.41 5.36
C ALA A 166 -19.04 -19.34 5.97
N ARG A 167 -17.95 -19.60 5.24
CA ARG A 167 -16.88 -20.53 5.65
C ARG A 167 -15.85 -19.88 6.57
N VAL A 168 -15.60 -18.58 6.42
CA VAL A 168 -14.62 -17.87 7.26
C VAL A 168 -15.07 -17.83 8.72
N THR A 169 -16.37 -17.70 8.99
CA THR A 169 -16.94 -17.83 10.34
C THR A 169 -16.66 -19.20 10.95
N ASP A 170 -16.77 -20.27 10.17
CA ASP A 170 -16.47 -21.63 10.63
C ASP A 170 -14.95 -21.89 10.76
N TRP A 171 -14.13 -21.10 10.05
CA TRP A 171 -12.68 -21.20 10.14
C TRP A 171 -12.09 -20.49 11.36
N ALA A 172 -12.80 -19.54 11.97
CA ALA A 172 -12.31 -18.76 13.11
C ALA A 172 -12.86 -19.25 14.46
N THR A 173 -13.23 -20.53 14.56
CA THR A 173 -13.93 -21.11 15.72
C THR A 173 -13.10 -21.17 17.00
N THR A 174 -11.76 -21.12 16.91
CA THR A 174 -10.88 -21.11 18.08
C THR A 174 -9.96 -19.88 18.10
N PRO A 175 -9.58 -19.38 19.29
CA PRO A 175 -8.69 -18.22 19.40
C PRO A 175 -7.34 -18.40 18.70
N LEU A 176 -6.77 -19.62 18.74
CA LEU A 176 -5.50 -19.93 18.07
C LEU A 176 -5.64 -19.83 16.54
N ARG A 177 -6.72 -20.40 15.99
CA ARG A 177 -6.97 -20.37 14.55
C ARG A 177 -7.26 -18.96 14.06
N GLN A 178 -7.99 -18.15 14.84
CA GLN A 178 -8.20 -16.74 14.53
C GLN A 178 -6.88 -15.96 14.49
N LYS A 179 -5.98 -16.17 15.45
CA LYS A 179 -4.64 -15.56 15.44
C LYS A 179 -3.82 -16.00 14.23
N ALA A 180 -3.84 -17.28 13.90
CA ALA A 180 -3.14 -17.82 12.74
C ALA A 180 -3.66 -17.24 11.41
N LEU A 181 -4.98 -17.16 11.24
CA LEU A 181 -5.61 -16.55 10.06
C LEU A 181 -5.28 -15.06 9.96
N ASN A 182 -5.28 -14.33 11.08
CA ASN A 182 -4.89 -12.93 11.09
C ASN A 182 -3.41 -12.74 10.74
N ALA A 183 -2.51 -13.55 11.29
CA ALA A 183 -1.09 -13.52 10.96
C ALA A 183 -0.84 -13.84 9.47
N LEU A 184 -1.53 -14.84 8.93
CA LEU A 184 -1.48 -15.17 7.51
C LEU A 184 -2.01 -14.01 6.65
N GLY A 185 -3.12 -13.39 7.04
CA GLY A 185 -3.65 -12.21 6.35
C GLY A 185 -2.66 -11.05 6.33
N ILE A 186 -1.98 -10.80 7.45
CA ILE A 186 -0.93 -9.76 7.54
C ILE A 186 0.22 -10.10 6.59
N PHE A 187 0.70 -11.34 6.65
CA PHE A 187 1.77 -11.82 5.79
C PHE A 187 1.42 -11.63 4.30
N LEU A 188 0.24 -12.09 3.87
CA LEU A 188 -0.19 -11.97 2.47
C LEU A 188 -0.38 -10.51 2.04
N THR A 189 -0.99 -9.69 2.90
CA THR A 189 -1.22 -8.26 2.62
C THR A 189 0.10 -7.50 2.50
N PHE A 190 1.05 -7.77 3.39
CA PHE A 190 2.37 -7.17 3.35
C PHE A 190 3.10 -7.53 2.06
N HIS A 191 3.16 -8.81 1.69
CA HIS A 191 3.84 -9.25 0.46
C HIS A 191 3.17 -8.67 -0.79
N TYR A 192 1.84 -8.62 -0.81
CA TYR A 192 1.11 -8.02 -1.93
C TYR A 192 1.44 -6.53 -2.10
N ALA A 193 1.46 -5.77 -1.00
CA ALA A 193 1.83 -4.36 -1.02
C ALA A 193 3.31 -4.17 -1.40
N ALA A 194 4.20 -5.01 -0.85
CA ALA A 194 5.63 -5.00 -1.15
C ALA A 194 5.90 -5.23 -2.64
N LEU A 195 5.33 -6.26 -3.24
CA LEU A 195 5.43 -6.52 -4.67
C LEU A 195 4.89 -5.36 -5.52
N GLY A 196 3.82 -4.70 -5.06
CA GLY A 196 3.30 -3.49 -5.69
C GLY A 196 4.39 -2.42 -5.82
N TRP A 197 5.20 -2.20 -4.78
CA TRP A 197 6.25 -1.17 -4.78
C TRP A 197 7.29 -1.32 -5.89
N VAL A 198 7.49 -2.51 -6.47
CA VAL A 198 8.36 -2.70 -7.65
C VAL A 198 7.91 -1.81 -8.81
N TRP A 199 6.60 -1.76 -9.08
CA TRP A 199 6.02 -0.86 -10.09
C TRP A 199 6.20 0.61 -9.74
N PHE A 200 6.18 0.94 -8.45
CA PHE A 200 6.24 2.32 -7.98
C PHE A 200 7.66 2.90 -8.06
N VAL A 201 8.66 2.10 -7.68
CA VAL A 201 10.04 2.60 -7.51
C VAL A 201 10.87 2.54 -8.78
N LEU A 202 10.62 1.56 -9.66
CA LEU A 202 11.41 1.40 -10.86
C LEU A 202 10.92 2.35 -11.97
N PRO A 203 11.83 2.88 -12.81
CA PRO A 203 11.50 3.91 -13.80
C PRO A 203 10.72 3.41 -15.02
N THR A 204 10.85 2.13 -15.39
CA THR A 204 10.16 1.58 -16.58
C THR A 204 9.43 0.25 -16.28
N PRO A 205 8.33 -0.07 -16.98
CA PRO A 205 7.64 -1.35 -16.81
C PRO A 205 8.52 -2.54 -17.16
N ALA A 206 9.39 -2.39 -18.16
CA ALA A 206 10.33 -3.43 -18.56
C ALA A 206 11.29 -3.80 -17.41
N LEU A 207 11.84 -2.80 -16.73
CA LEU A 207 12.73 -3.05 -15.59
C LEU A 207 11.99 -3.68 -14.41
N ALA A 208 10.73 -3.28 -14.16
CA ALA A 208 9.89 -3.90 -13.15
C ALA A 208 9.62 -5.38 -13.44
N VAL A 209 9.27 -5.73 -14.69
CA VAL A 209 9.07 -7.13 -15.11
C VAL A 209 10.34 -7.95 -14.94
N GLN A 210 11.50 -7.44 -15.37
CA GLN A 210 12.77 -8.12 -15.16
C GLN A 210 13.10 -8.29 -13.68
N PHE A 211 12.77 -7.30 -12.84
CA PHE A 211 12.98 -7.41 -11.40
C PHE A 211 12.06 -8.46 -10.76
N PHE A 212 10.81 -8.59 -11.22
CA PHE A 212 9.93 -9.69 -10.79
C PHE A 212 10.53 -11.05 -11.14
N ALA A 213 11.09 -11.24 -12.34
CA ALA A 213 11.76 -12.48 -12.70
C ALA A 213 12.93 -12.80 -11.74
N ARG A 214 13.77 -11.79 -11.45
CA ARG A 214 14.88 -11.90 -10.48
C ARG A 214 14.44 -12.30 -9.08
N LEU A 215 13.28 -11.81 -8.59
CA LEU A 215 12.75 -12.22 -7.28
C LEU A 215 12.55 -13.75 -7.19
N PHE A 216 12.27 -14.41 -8.31
CA PHE A 216 12.05 -15.86 -8.36
C PHE A 216 13.22 -16.64 -8.98
N GLY A 217 14.34 -15.97 -9.29
CA GLY A 217 15.54 -16.58 -9.86
C GLY A 217 15.41 -16.97 -11.34
N ILE A 218 14.51 -16.29 -12.07
CA ILE A 218 14.27 -16.45 -13.50
C ILE A 218 14.95 -15.31 -14.27
#